data_AF-A7L3K6-F1
#
_entry.id   AF-A7L3K6-F1
#
_cell.length_a   1.000
_cell.length_b   1.000
_cell.length_c   1.000
_cell.angle_alpha   90.00
_cell.angle_beta   90.00
_cell.angle_gamma   90.00
#
_symmetry.space_group_name_H-M   'P 1'
#
loop_
_entity.id
_entity.type
_entity.pdbx_description
1 polymer ?
#
loop_
_entity_poly.entity_id
_entity_poly.type
_entity_poly.pdbx_seq_one_letter_code
_entity_poly.pdbx_strand_id
1 'polypeptide(L)'
;QNSAGFNWYKGESVDSTRRIIGYVTATQQTNRGPAYSARETTYPNASLLIQNVTLNDTGFYTLQVIMPDLANEEATGQFRV
;
A
#
# COMPACT_ATOMS: atom_id res chain seq x y z
N GLN A 1 9.80 -1.46 14.45
CA GLN A 1 10.67 -0.62 13.60
C GLN A 1 9.95 0.69 13.33
N ASN A 2 10.65 1.82 13.39
CA ASN A 2 10.07 3.14 13.10
C ASN A 2 10.34 3.44 11.62
N SER A 3 9.33 3.33 10.74
CA SER A 3 9.45 3.65 9.31
C SER A 3 9.15 5.14 9.07
N ALA A 4 9.73 5.72 8.01
CA ALA A 4 9.38 7.07 7.55
C ALA A 4 7.96 7.10 6.92
N GLY A 5 7.57 5.98 6.33
CA GLY A 5 6.25 5.79 5.74
C GLY A 5 6.17 4.45 4.99
N PHE A 6 5.09 4.25 4.27
CA PHE A 6 4.91 3.08 3.42
C PHE A 6 3.91 3.36 2.28
N ASN A 7 3.94 2.53 1.24
CA ASN A 7 3.04 2.58 0.10
C ASN A 7 2.49 1.19 -0.23
N TRP A 8 1.22 1.15 -0.60
CA TRP A 8 0.58 -0.02 -1.19
C TRP A 8 0.40 0.16 -2.69
N TYR A 9 0.65 -0.91 -3.45
CA TYR A 9 0.52 -0.99 -4.89
C TYR A 9 -0.32 -2.20 -5.30
N LYS A 10 -1.06 -2.08 -6.39
CA LYS A 10 -1.70 -3.24 -7.05
C LYS A 10 -0.72 -3.83 -8.05
N GLY A 11 -0.47 -5.14 -7.99
CA GLY A 11 0.51 -5.86 -8.80
C GLY A 11 1.73 -6.34 -8.01
N GLU A 12 2.71 -6.88 -8.74
CA GLU A 12 3.89 -7.57 -8.21
C GLU A 12 5.10 -6.66 -7.97
N SER A 13 5.00 -5.37 -8.28
CA SER A 13 6.11 -4.42 -8.20
C SER A 13 5.69 -3.04 -7.70
N VAL A 14 6.68 -2.27 -7.28
CA VAL A 14 6.55 -0.83 -7.00
C VAL A 14 6.44 -0.06 -8.31
N ASP A 15 5.21 0.19 -8.74
CA ASP A 15 4.86 0.96 -9.94
C ASP A 15 3.99 2.16 -9.54
N SER A 16 4.48 3.37 -9.78
CA SER A 16 3.79 4.61 -9.40
C SER A 16 2.40 4.76 -10.04
N THR A 17 2.17 4.17 -11.22
CA THR A 17 0.87 4.18 -11.91
C THR A 17 -0.14 3.24 -11.24
N ARG A 18 0.34 2.29 -10.44
CA ARG A 18 -0.47 1.30 -9.72
C ARG A 18 -0.49 1.53 -8.21
N ARG A 19 0.01 2.67 -7.75
CA ARG A 19 -0.03 3.04 -6.32
C ARG A 19 -1.48 3.21 -5.87
N ILE A 20 -1.85 2.49 -4.81
CA ILE A 20 -3.17 2.54 -4.18
C ILE A 20 -3.18 3.69 -3.18
N ILE A 21 -2.33 3.61 -2.16
CA ILE A 21 -2.31 4.58 -1.06
C ILE A 21 -0.93 4.58 -0.42
N GLY A 22 -0.49 5.76 0.03
CA GLY A 22 0.72 5.95 0.82
C GLY A 22 0.39 6.54 2.18
N TYR A 23 1.27 6.31 3.16
CA TYR A 23 1.16 6.84 4.51
C TYR A 23 2.49 7.44 4.96
N VAL A 24 2.44 8.64 5.52
CA VAL A 24 3.61 9.35 6.07
C VAL A 24 3.55 9.27 7.59
N THR A 25 4.49 8.55 8.21
CA THR A 25 4.48 8.30 9.66
C THR A 25 4.55 9.59 10.46
N ALA A 26 5.37 10.56 10.04
CA ALA A 26 5.61 11.80 10.77
C ALA A 26 4.36 12.69 10.88
N THR A 27 3.55 12.76 9.81
CA THR A 27 2.35 13.60 9.77
C THR A 27 1.06 12.82 9.96
N GLN A 28 1.15 11.48 9.99
CA GLN A 28 0.02 10.55 9.99
C GLN A 28 -0.96 10.78 8.83
N GLN A 29 -0.47 11.32 7.71
CA GLN A 29 -1.28 11.62 6.54
C GLN A 29 -1.25 10.48 5.53
N THR A 30 -2.40 10.25 4.90
CA THR A 30 -2.52 9.33 3.77
C THR A 30 -2.56 10.07 2.44
N ASN A 31 -1.81 9.59 1.47
CA ASN A 31 -1.79 10.12 0.11
C ASN A 31 -2.39 9.08 -0.84
N ARG A 32 -3.55 9.37 -1.43
CA ARG A 32 -4.21 8.47 -2.41
C ARG A 32 -3.41 8.44 -3.71
N GLY A 33 -3.32 7.26 -4.34
CA GLY A 33 -2.65 7.07 -5.62
C GLY A 33 -3.62 6.82 -6.77
N PRO A 34 -3.11 6.63 -8.00
CA PRO A 34 -3.95 6.44 -9.18
C PRO A 34 -4.83 5.19 -9.13
N ALA A 35 -4.41 4.15 -8.42
CA ALA A 35 -5.17 2.89 -8.27
C ALA A 35 -6.14 2.90 -7.08
N TYR A 36 -6.31 4.03 -6.38
CA TYR A 36 -7.26 4.15 -5.26
C TYR A 36 -8.70 4.06 -5.76
N SER A 37 -9.47 3.10 -5.25
CA SER A 37 -10.87 2.88 -5.65
C SER A 37 -11.89 3.37 -4.62
N ALA A 38 -11.45 4.13 -3.61
CA ALA A 38 -12.25 4.57 -2.46
C ALA A 38 -12.78 3.43 -1.56
N ARG A 39 -12.25 2.23 -1.75
CA ARG A 39 -12.55 1.04 -0.94
C ARG A 39 -11.40 0.67 0.00
N GLU A 40 -10.22 1.25 -0.25
CA GLU A 40 -9.01 0.96 0.47
C GLU A 40 -8.81 1.93 1.64
N THR A 41 -8.48 1.40 2.80
CA THR A 41 -8.07 2.17 3.98
C THR A 41 -6.80 1.55 4.54
N THR A 42 -5.79 2.37 4.81
CA THR A 42 -4.56 1.90 5.44
C THR A 42 -4.43 2.38 6.87
N TYR A 43 -3.70 1.63 7.69
CA TYR A 43 -3.52 1.87 9.11
C TYR A 43 -2.04 2.08 9.44
N PRO A 44 -1.71 2.73 10.57
CA PRO A 44 -0.32 3.01 10.95
C PRO A 44 0.59 1.77 11.04
N ASN A 45 0.03 0.57 11.19
CA ASN A 45 0.75 -0.71 11.17
C ASN A 45 1.01 -1.25 9.73
N ALA A 46 0.84 -0.43 8.70
CA ALA A 46 0.96 -0.78 7.29
C ALA A 46 -0.06 -1.80 6.77
N SER A 47 -1.07 -2.19 7.55
CA SER A 47 -2.15 -3.03 7.04
C SER A 47 -3.05 -2.27 6.06
N LEU A 48 -3.63 -3.00 5.10
CA LEU A 48 -4.58 -2.49 4.12
C LEU A 48 -5.92 -3.22 4.28
N LEU A 49 -6.97 -2.48 4.58
CA LEU A 49 -8.34 -2.95 4.49
C LEU A 49 -8.89 -2.59 3.12
N ILE A 50 -9.49 -3.56 2.43
CA ILE A 50 -10.26 -3.34 1.21
C ILE A 50 -11.71 -3.74 1.49
N GLN A 51 -12.63 -2.79 1.42
CA GLN A 51 -14.06 -3.04 1.63
C GLN A 51 -14.77 -3.34 0.30
N ASN A 52 -15.91 -4.04 0.33
CA ASN A 52 -16.68 -4.37 -0.87
C ASN A 52 -15.83 -5.02 -1.98
N VAL A 53 -15.10 -6.07 -1.61
CA VAL A 53 -14.22 -6.83 -2.51
C VAL A 53 -15.02 -7.52 -3.63
N THR A 54 -14.43 -7.54 -4.81
CA THR A 54 -14.96 -8.15 -6.04
C THR A 54 -13.93 -9.13 -6.62
N LEU A 55 -14.33 -9.96 -7.59
CA LEU A 55 -13.39 -10.87 -8.27
C LEU A 55 -12.21 -10.13 -8.93
N ASN A 56 -12.41 -8.88 -9.38
CA ASN A 56 -11.37 -8.04 -9.97
C ASN A 56 -10.29 -7.59 -8.97
N ASP A 57 -10.56 -7.72 -7.67
CA ASP A 57 -9.58 -7.42 -6.63
C ASP A 57 -8.58 -8.57 -6.46
N THR A 58 -8.89 -9.79 -6.94
CA THR A 58 -7.94 -10.90 -6.98
C THR A 58 -6.69 -10.51 -7.75
N GLY A 59 -5.52 -10.88 -7.22
CA GLY A 59 -4.23 -10.61 -7.84
C GLY A 59 -3.16 -10.28 -6.80
N PHE A 60 -2.01 -9.80 -7.27
CA PHE A 60 -0.92 -9.42 -6.41
C PHE A 60 -1.07 -8.01 -5.85
N TYR A 61 -0.53 -7.82 -4.66
CA TYR A 61 -0.39 -6.55 -3.98
C TYR A 61 1.02 -6.46 -3.41
N THR A 62 1.63 -5.29 -3.55
CA THR A 62 2.99 -5.02 -3.07
C THR A 62 2.95 -3.92 -2.02
N LEU A 63 3.56 -4.19 -0.86
CA LEU A 63 3.83 -3.22 0.19
C LEU A 63 5.28 -2.78 0.09
N GLN A 64 5.52 -1.47 0.00
CA GLN A 64 6.83 -0.86 0.16
C GLN A 64 6.89 -0.13 1.50
N VAL A 65 7.81 -0.49 2.37
CA VAL A 65 8.12 0.23 3.61
C VAL A 65 9.37 1.08 3.39
N ILE A 66 9.29 2.37 3.73
CA ILE A 66 10.39 3.33 3.59
C ILE A 66 11.01 3.52 4.98
N MET A 67 12.26 3.12 5.14
CA MET A 67 13.03 3.30 6.37
C MET A 67 13.47 4.76 6.56
N PRO A 68 13.86 5.19 7.78
CA PRO A 68 14.31 6.57 8.02
C PRO A 68 15.53 7.01 7.19
N ASP A 69 16.38 6.07 6.79
CA ASP A 69 17.53 6.28 5.91
C ASP A 69 17.17 6.20 4.41
N LEU A 70 15.86 6.16 4.10
CA LEU A 70 15.27 6.07 2.76
C LEU A 70 15.52 4.74 2.03
N ALA A 71 16.08 3.73 2.70
CA ALA A 71 16.09 2.39 2.14
C ALA A 71 14.66 1.81 2.11
N ASN A 72 14.40 0.96 1.11
CA ASN A 72 13.09 0.37 0.87
C ASN A 72 13.12 -1.11 1.18
N GLU A 73 12.13 -1.57 1.93
CA GLU A 73 11.80 -2.98 2.09
C GLU A 73 10.49 -3.26 1.36
N GLU A 74 10.44 -4.34 0.58
CA GLU A 74 9.28 -4.68 -0.24
C GLU A 74 8.79 -6.08 0.07
N ALA A 75 7.47 -6.24 0.10
CA ALA A 75 6.82 -7.53 0.25
C ALA A 75 5.62 -7.63 -0.69
N THR A 76 5.56 -8.73 -1.44
CA THR A 76 4.49 -9.01 -2.39
C THR A 76 3.67 -10.19 -1.92
N GLY A 77 2.34 -10.05 -1.95
CA GLY A 77 1.39 -11.11 -1.59
C GLY A 77 0.30 -11.28 -2.65
N GLN A 78 -0.18 -12.51 -2.81
CA GLN A 78 -1.36 -12.78 -3.64
C GLN A 78 -2.62 -12.74 -2.78
N PHE A 79 -3.59 -11.92 -3.19
CA PHE A 79 -4.92 -11.87 -2.62
C PHE A 79 -5.91 -12.58 -3.56
N ARG A 80 -6.76 -13.45 -3.01
CA ARG A 80 -7.80 -14.16 -3.77
C ARG A 80 -9.11 -14.10 -2.99
N VAL A 81 -10.17 -13.74 -3.72
CA VAL A 81 -11.57 -13.70 -3.24
C VAL A 81 -12.24 -15.05 -3.46
#